data_AF-A0A1H9WI15-F1
#
_entry.id   AF-A0A1H9WI15-F1
#
_cell.length_a   1.000
_cell.length_b   1.000
_cell.length_c   1.000
_cell.angle_alpha   90.00
_cell.angle_beta   90.00
_cell.angle_gamma   90.00
#
_symmetry.space_group_name_H-M   'P 1'
#
loop_
_entity.id
_entity.type
_entity.pdbx_description
1 polymer ?
#
loop_
_entity_poly.entity_id
_entity_poly.type
_entity_poly.pdbx_seq_one_letter_code
_entity_poly.pdbx_strand_id
1 'polypeptide(L)'
;MSKARKSLWPVTDADEAEIQARIASDPDAPEATDEELAQARPFAEVFPDLAESIRRVEAEREASKERVSLDLDGDVLAKFRATGEGWEERINKVLRSAKP
;
A
#
# COMPACT_ATOMS: atom_id res chain seq x y z
N MET A 1 -6.91 7.74 -20.57
CA MET A 1 -7.50 6.38 -20.71
C MET A 1 -6.69 5.44 -19.82
N SER A 2 -7.03 5.31 -18.54
CA SER A 2 -6.33 4.36 -17.66
C SER A 2 -6.71 2.93 -18.02
N LYS A 3 -5.71 2.07 -18.28
CA LYS A 3 -5.93 0.63 -18.44
C LYS A 3 -6.53 0.08 -17.14
N ALA A 4 -7.73 -0.51 -17.24
CA ALA A 4 -8.31 -1.27 -16.14
C ALA A 4 -7.33 -2.36 -15.71
N ARG A 5 -6.95 -2.38 -14.43
CA ARG A 5 -6.07 -3.41 -13.87
C ARG A 5 -6.84 -4.73 -13.93
N LYS A 6 -6.33 -5.70 -14.70
CA LYS A 6 -6.90 -7.05 -14.75
C LYS A 6 -6.85 -7.63 -13.33
N SER A 7 -8.02 -7.96 -12.78
CA SER A 7 -8.10 -8.67 -11.50
C SER A 7 -7.30 -9.97 -11.62
N LEU A 8 -6.44 -10.23 -10.62
CA LEU A 8 -5.68 -11.49 -10.53
C LEU A 8 -6.57 -12.67 -10.15
N TRP A 9 -7.81 -12.42 -9.72
CA TRP A 9 -8.81 -13.43 -9.38
C TRP A 9 -10.15 -13.07 -10.03
N PRO A 10 -10.64 -13.82 -11.02
CA PRO A 10 -11.99 -13.63 -11.54
C PRO A 10 -12.97 -14.25 -10.55
N VAL A 11 -13.44 -13.47 -9.58
CA VAL A 11 -14.55 -13.86 -8.68
C VAL A 11 -15.82 -13.82 -9.51
N THR A 12 -16.49 -14.96 -9.67
CA THR A 12 -17.80 -15.05 -10.33
C THR A 12 -18.92 -14.67 -9.35
N ASP A 13 -20.11 -14.37 -9.85
CA ASP A 13 -21.27 -14.09 -8.98
C ASP A 13 -21.61 -15.28 -8.05
N ALA A 14 -21.33 -16.51 -8.49
CA ALA A 14 -21.48 -17.71 -7.67
C ALA A 14 -20.42 -17.77 -6.56
N ASP A 15 -19.18 -17.39 -6.85
CA ASP A 15 -18.12 -17.31 -5.84
C ASP A 15 -18.43 -16.22 -4.80
N GLU A 16 -18.94 -15.06 -5.23
CA GLU A 16 -19.39 -13.99 -4.33
C GLU A 16 -20.52 -14.48 -3.42
N ALA A 17 -21.52 -15.18 -3.96
CA ALA A 17 -22.61 -15.73 -3.17
C ALA A 17 -22.12 -16.75 -2.12
N GLU A 18 -21.13 -17.59 -2.46
CA GLU A 18 -20.52 -18.51 -1.51
C GLU A 18 -19.74 -17.78 -0.41
N ILE A 19 -18.99 -16.73 -0.77
CA ILE A 19 -18.23 -15.89 0.18
C ILE A 19 -19.19 -15.24 1.17
N GLN A 20 -20.27 -14.62 0.69
CA GLN A 20 -21.27 -13.97 1.53
C GLN A 20 -21.98 -14.98 2.46
N ALA A 21 -22.34 -16.16 1.95
CA ALA A 21 -22.95 -17.21 2.77
C ALA A 21 -22.01 -17.68 3.90
N ARG A 22 -20.70 -17.76 3.63
CA ARG A 22 -19.70 -18.10 4.65
C ARG A 22 -19.58 -17.01 5.72
N ILE A 23 -19.47 -15.74 5.31
CA ILE A 23 -19.42 -14.58 6.21
C ILE A 23 -20.64 -14.60 7.14
N ALA A 24 -21.84 -14.72 6.58
CA ALA A 24 -23.08 -14.71 7.37
C ALA A 24 -23.24 -15.91 8.32
N SER A 25 -22.55 -17.03 8.04
CA SER A 25 -22.63 -18.24 8.86
C SER A 25 -21.58 -18.31 9.98
N ASP A 26 -20.63 -17.38 10.04
CA ASP A 26 -19.54 -17.39 11.01
C ASP A 26 -20.02 -16.92 12.40
N PRO A 27 -20.09 -17.81 13.40
CA PRO A 27 -20.54 -17.44 14.75
C PRO A 27 -19.53 -16.60 15.53
N ASP A 28 -18.24 -16.63 15.15
CA ASP A 28 -17.17 -15.89 15.84
C ASP A 28 -17.00 -14.46 15.28
N ALA A 29 -17.59 -14.19 14.12
CA ALA A 29 -17.54 -12.89 13.45
C ALA A 29 -18.92 -12.48 12.91
N PRO A 30 -19.93 -12.29 13.80
CA PRO A 30 -21.24 -11.83 13.37
C PRO A 30 -21.15 -10.44 12.73
N GLU A 31 -22.04 -10.17 11.77
CA GLU A 31 -22.16 -8.82 11.21
C GLU A 31 -22.59 -7.81 12.27
N ALA A 32 -21.96 -6.64 12.26
CA ALA A 32 -22.30 -5.57 13.20
C ALA A 32 -23.71 -5.04 12.91
N THR A 33 -24.50 -4.86 13.97
CA THR A 33 -25.83 -4.25 13.90
C THR A 33 -25.74 -2.73 13.69
N ASP A 34 -26.81 -2.12 13.18
CA ASP A 34 -26.88 -0.66 13.00
C ASP A 34 -26.68 0.10 14.32
N GLU A 35 -27.20 -0.43 15.44
CA GLU A 35 -27.01 0.14 16.76
C GLU A 35 -25.55 0.07 17.24
N GLU A 36 -24.84 -1.03 16.93
CA GLU A 36 -23.42 -1.18 17.27
C GLU A 36 -22.55 -0.27 16.39
N LEU A 37 -22.87 -0.15 15.11
CA LEU A 37 -22.20 0.78 14.19
C LEU A 37 -22.42 2.24 14.61
N ALA A 38 -23.60 2.59 15.12
CA ALA A 38 -23.87 3.92 15.65
C ALA A 38 -23.02 4.29 16.87
N GLN A 39 -22.51 3.29 17.59
CA GLN A 39 -21.60 3.47 18.74
C GLN A 39 -20.12 3.41 18.35
N ALA A 40 -19.80 3.16 17.08
CA ALA A 40 -18.43 3.07 16.61
C ALA A 40 -17.68 4.39 16.86
N ARG A 41 -16.45 4.27 17.36
CA ARG A 41 -15.54 5.40 17.58
C ARG A 41 -14.40 5.35 16.57
N PRO A 42 -13.84 6.51 16.17
CA PRO A 42 -12.69 6.55 15.29
C PRO A 42 -11.53 5.72 15.84
N PHE A 43 -10.86 4.96 14.96
CA PHE A 43 -9.72 4.12 15.32
C PHE A 43 -8.65 4.87 16.11
N ALA A 44 -8.33 6.11 15.71
CA ALA A 44 -7.32 6.93 16.36
C ALA A 44 -7.69 7.37 17.78
N GLU A 45 -8.98 7.38 18.14
CA GLU A 45 -9.43 7.69 19.51
C GLU A 45 -9.35 6.45 20.40
N VAL A 46 -9.65 5.26 19.86
CA VAL A 46 -9.64 4.00 20.61
C VAL A 46 -8.22 3.45 20.78
N PHE A 47 -7.35 3.66 19.78
CA PHE A 47 -5.96 3.17 19.77
C PHE A 47 -4.97 4.30 19.42
N PRO A 48 -4.80 5.29 20.32
CA PRO A 48 -4.00 6.48 20.03
C PRO A 48 -2.53 6.16 19.70
N ASP A 49 -1.89 5.30 20.50
CA ASP A 49 -0.47 4.96 20.31
C ASP A 49 -0.22 4.23 18.98
N LEU A 50 -1.14 3.33 18.60
CA LEU A 50 -1.05 2.59 17.34
C LEU A 50 -1.28 3.53 16.17
N ALA A 51 -2.27 4.41 16.25
CA ALA A 51 -2.52 5.42 15.22
C ALA A 51 -1.33 6.38 15.05
N GLU A 52 -0.67 6.79 16.14
CA GLU A 52 0.55 7.60 16.07
C GLU A 52 1.71 6.82 15.42
N SER A 53 1.87 5.53 15.75
CA SER A 53 2.92 4.70 15.16
C SER A 53 2.79 4.59 13.64
N ILE A 54 1.55 4.45 13.13
CA ILE A 54 1.26 4.40 11.69
C ILE A 54 1.62 5.74 11.04
N ARG A 55 1.14 6.85 11.62
CA ARG A 55 1.45 8.21 11.10
C ARG A 55 2.95 8.47 11.04
N ARG A 56 3.70 8.03 12.05
CA ARG A 56 5.17 8.18 12.08
C ARG A 56 5.81 7.41 10.94
N VAL A 57 5.41 6.15 10.70
CA VAL A 57 5.92 5.35 9.59
C VAL A 57 5.60 5.99 8.24
N GLU A 58 4.40 6.52 8.07
CA GLU A 58 3.99 7.23 6.86
C GLU A 58 4.81 8.52 6.66
N ALA A 59 4.97 9.32 7.72
CA ALA A 59 5.77 10.53 7.70
C ALA A 59 7.24 10.24 7.37
N GLU A 60 7.83 9.18 7.92
CA GLU A 60 9.20 8.74 7.59
C GLU A 60 9.33 8.31 6.12
N ARG A 61 8.29 7.65 5.56
CA ARG A 61 8.27 7.28 4.14
C ARG A 61 8.24 8.52 3.25
N GLU A 62 7.34 9.46 3.52
CA GLU A 62 7.19 10.71 2.77
C GLU A 62 8.42 11.61 2.90
N ALA A 63 9.03 11.70 4.09
CA ALA A 63 10.20 12.54 4.34
C ALA A 63 11.50 11.98 3.72
N SER A 64 11.54 10.71 3.31
CA SER A 64 12.80 10.04 2.92
C SER A 64 13.24 10.25 1.47
N LYS A 65 12.34 10.69 0.57
CA LYS A 65 12.61 10.78 -0.87
C LYS A 65 11.97 12.04 -1.48
N GLU A 66 12.80 13.03 -1.78
CA GLU A 66 12.38 14.19 -2.58
C GLU A 66 12.43 13.85 -4.08
N ARG A 67 11.37 14.15 -4.82
CA ARG A 67 11.35 14.00 -6.28
C ARG A 67 11.95 15.25 -6.91
N VAL A 68 13.13 15.09 -7.49
CA VAL A 68 13.84 16.14 -8.24
C VAL A 68 14.00 15.75 -9.71
N SER A 69 14.10 16.74 -10.60
CA SER A 69 14.51 16.53 -11.99
C SER A 69 16.05 16.54 -12.06
N LEU A 70 16.64 15.40 -12.40
CA LEU A 70 18.09 15.21 -12.56
C LEU A 70 18.36 14.56 -13.91
N ASP A 71 19.27 15.13 -14.68
CA ASP A 71 19.77 14.51 -15.91
C ASP A 71 20.82 13.45 -15.57
N LEU A 72 20.63 12.25 -16.13
CA LEU A 72 21.55 11.13 -16.03
C LEU A 72 21.93 10.68 -17.44
N ASP A 73 23.16 10.23 -17.63
CA ASP A 73 23.58 9.66 -18.90
C ASP A 73 22.67 8.49 -19.31
N GLY A 74 22.29 8.45 -20.58
CA GLY A 74 21.31 7.49 -21.08
C GLY A 74 21.75 6.04 -20.91
N ASP A 75 23.05 5.76 -21.01
CA ASP A 75 23.61 4.42 -20.82
C ASP A 75 23.57 3.99 -19.35
N VAL A 76 23.82 4.90 -18.41
CA VAL A 76 23.70 4.66 -16.97
C VAL A 76 22.25 4.32 -16.64
N LEU A 77 21.30 5.14 -17.10
CA LEU A 77 19.88 4.90 -16.87
C LEU A 77 19.41 3.56 -17.47
N ALA A 78 19.88 3.22 -18.67
CA ALA A 78 19.57 1.94 -19.31
C ALA A 78 20.09 0.73 -18.51
N LYS A 79 21.34 0.79 -18.03
CA LYS A 79 21.94 -0.26 -17.20
C LYS A 79 21.14 -0.48 -15.92
N PHE A 80 20.72 0.58 -15.23
CA PHE A 80 19.89 0.42 -14.03
C PHE A 80 18.50 -0.11 -14.38
N ARG A 81 17.80 0.42 -15.39
CA ARG A 81 16.47 -0.10 -15.78
C ARG A 81 16.48 -1.58 -16.14
N ALA A 82 17.55 -2.08 -16.75
CA ALA A 82 17.72 -3.49 -17.08
C ALA A 82 17.75 -4.42 -15.85
N THR A 83 18.03 -3.88 -14.65
CA THR A 83 18.00 -4.67 -13.40
C THR A 83 16.58 -4.98 -12.90
N GLY A 84 15.54 -4.46 -13.54
CA GLY A 84 14.15 -4.74 -13.21
C GLY A 84 13.61 -3.91 -12.03
N GLU A 85 12.63 -4.47 -11.31
CA GLU A 85 11.98 -3.81 -10.18
C GLU A 85 13.00 -3.36 -9.12
N GLY A 86 12.83 -2.14 -8.60
CA GLY A 86 13.76 -1.53 -7.64
C GLY A 86 15.01 -0.87 -8.24
N TRP A 87 15.07 -0.65 -9.56
CA TRP A 87 16.23 0.02 -10.18
C TRP A 87 16.45 1.46 -9.68
N GLU A 88 15.37 2.20 -9.38
CA GLU A 88 15.43 3.55 -8.81
C GLU A 88 16.08 3.57 -7.41
N GLU A 89 15.82 2.54 -6.61
CA GLU A 89 16.42 2.40 -5.29
C GLU A 89 17.90 2.03 -5.39
N ARG A 90 18.26 1.16 -6.35
CA ARG A 90 19.66 0.82 -6.64
C ARG A 90 20.47 2.02 -7.08
N ILE A 91 19.95 2.86 -7.98
CA ILE A 91 20.67 4.08 -8.40
C ILE A 91 20.76 5.10 -7.25
N ASN A 92 19.72 5.25 -6.42
CA ASN A 92 19.77 6.11 -5.24
C ASN A 92 20.86 5.66 -4.25
N LYS A 93 21.01 4.35 -4.01
CA LYS A 93 22.06 3.79 -3.15
C LYS A 93 23.47 4.13 -3.64
N VAL A 94 23.69 4.06 -4.96
CA VAL A 94 24.97 4.43 -5.58
C VAL A 94 25.25 5.91 -5.37
N LEU A 95 24.27 6.78 -5.63
CA LEU A 95 24.39 8.23 -5.42
C LEU A 95 24.67 8.59 -3.95
N ARG A 96 24.05 7.89 -2.99
CA ARG A 96 24.35 8.06 -1.55
C ARG A 96 25.79 7.70 -1.19
N SER A 97 26.30 6.63 -1.79
CA SER A 97 27.65 6.10 -1.53
C SER A 97 28.74 6.95 -2.19
N ALA A 98 28.38 7.75 -3.20
CA ALA A 98 29.29 8.63 -3.94
C ALA A 98 29.43 10.03 -3.32
N LYS A 99 28.77 10.32 -2.18
CA LYS A 99 28.99 11.58 -1.46
C LYS A 99 30.48 11.67 -1.05
N PRO A 100 31.13 12.85 -1.23
CA PRO A 100 32.46 13.09 -0.68
C PRO A 100 32.47 13.02 0.85
#